data_AF-A0A7J3SMK0-F1
#
_entry.id   AF-A0A7J3SMK0-F1
#
_cell.length_a   1.000
_cell.length_b   1.000
_cell.length_c   1.000
_cell.angle_alpha   90.00
_cell.angle_beta   90.00
_cell.angle_gamma   90.00
#
_symmetry.space_group_name_H-M   'P 1'
#
loop_
_entity.id
_entity.type
_entity.pdbx_description
1 polymer ?
#
loop_
_entity_poly.entity_id
_entity_poly.type
_entity_poly.pdbx_seq_one_letter_code
_entity_poly.pdbx_strand_id
1 'polypeptide(L)' 'MRKSGTALITCKVPHEMANEIDELVNSGQFESRSDAIRYAIGLLLSSKLKGDELKGEARI' A
#
# COMPACT_ATOMS: atom_id res chain seq x y z
N MET A 1 14.61 8.54 -16.17
CA MET A 1 13.46 7.62 -16.32
C MET A 1 13.36 6.74 -15.08
N ARG A 2 12.28 6.81 -14.30
CA ARG A 2 11.98 5.74 -13.32
C ARG A 2 11.69 4.48 -14.14
N LYS A 3 12.40 3.38 -13.92
CA LYS A 3 12.12 2.11 -14.60
C LYS A 3 10.67 1.71 -14.28
N SER A 4 9.82 1.67 -15.31
CA SER A 4 8.47 1.09 -15.21
C SER A 4 8.64 -0.43 -15.18
N GLY A 5 8.48 -1.02 -14.01
CA GLY A 5 8.60 -2.45 -13.82
C GLY A 5 7.97 -2.87 -12.49
N THR A 6 7.47 -4.09 -12.44
CA THR A 6 6.87 -4.68 -11.24
C THR A 6 7.94 -5.48 -10.50
N ALA A 7 8.05 -5.29 -9.19
CA ALA A 7 8.90 -6.12 -8.33
C ALA A 7 8.04 -7.09 -7.52
N LEU A 8 8.48 -8.34 -7.38
CA LEU A 8 7.87 -9.31 -6.48
C LEU A 8 8.39 -9.09 -5.06
N ILE A 9 7.48 -8.97 -4.11
CA ILE A 9 7.81 -8.86 -2.68
C ILE A 9 7.16 -10.04 -1.92
N THR A 10 7.84 -10.52 -0.89
CA THR A 10 7.31 -11.51 0.04
C THR A 10 7.45 -10.96 1.45
N CYS A 11 6.37 -10.91 2.20
CA CYS A 11 6.36 -10.47 3.59
C CYS A 11 5.63 -11.48 4.47
N LYS A 12 5.92 -11.42 5.77
CA LYS A 12 5.17 -12.16 6.79
C LYS A 12 4.18 -11.18 7.41
N VAL A 13 2.93 -11.60 7.54
CA VAL A 13 1.86 -10.86 8.19
C VAL A 13 1.08 -11.78 9.14
N PRO A 14 0.38 -11.25 10.15
CA PRO A 14 -0.56 -12.02 10.94
C PRO A 14 -1.60 -12.70 10.04
N HIS A 15 -2.03 -13.90 10.41
CA HIS A 15 -3.01 -14.65 9.65
C HIS A 15 -4.36 -13.91 9.54
N GLU A 16 -4.77 -13.22 10.61
CA GLU A 16 -5.98 -12.40 10.65
C GLU A 16 -5.97 -11.32 9.56
N MET A 17 -4.84 -10.63 9.38
CA MET A 17 -4.69 -9.62 8.34
C MET A 17 -4.78 -10.21 6.93
N ALA A 18 -4.26 -11.42 6.72
CA ALA A 18 -4.41 -12.10 5.44
C ALA A 18 -5.88 -12.47 5.16
N ASN A 19 -6.62 -12.89 6.19
CA ASN A 19 -8.05 -13.20 6.08
C ASN A 19 -8.89 -11.94 5.80
N GLU A 20 -8.60 -10.82 6.46
CA GLU A 20 -9.29 -9.55 6.20
C GLU A 20 -9.09 -9.11 4.73
N ILE A 21 -7.89 -9.29 4.18
CA ILE A 21 -7.64 -9.04 2.75
C ILE A 21 -8.49 -9.98 1.87
N ASP A 22 -8.63 -11.25 2.26
CA ASP A 22 -9.49 -12.20 1.54
C ASP A 22 -10.96 -11.79 1.54
N GLU A 23 -11.48 -11.31 2.67
CA GLU A 23 -12.85 -10.83 2.78
C GLU A 23 -13.12 -9.65 1.84
N LEU A 24 -12.16 -8.74 1.70
CA LEU A 24 -12.25 -7.62 0.77
C LEU A 24 -12.28 -8.08 -0.70
N VAL A 25 -11.51 -9.11 -1.05
CA VAL A 25 -11.52 -9.69 -2.39
C VAL A 25 -12.84 -10.46 -2.63
N ASN A 26 -13.25 -11.30 -1.69
CA ASN A 26 -14.45 -12.13 -1.80
C ASN A 26 -15.75 -11.29 -1.82
N SER A 27 -15.76 -10.12 -1.19
CA SER A 27 -16.88 -9.17 -1.27
C SER A 27 -16.89 -8.34 -2.55
N GLY A 28 -15.90 -8.51 -3.43
CA GLY A 28 -15.81 -7.81 -4.71
C GLY A 28 -15.29 -6.37 -4.62
N GLN A 29 -14.73 -5.96 -3.47
CA GLN A 29 -14.15 -4.62 -3.32
C GLN A 29 -12.79 -4.50 -4.04
N PHE A 30 -12.09 -5.62 -4.22
CA PHE A 30 -10.85 -5.69 -4.97
C PHE A 30 -10.83 -6.91 -5.89
N GLU A 31 -10.19 -6.79 -7.05
CA GLU A 31 -10.07 -7.88 -8.02
C GLU A 31 -9.14 -9.01 -7.55
N SER A 32 -8.17 -8.69 -6.67
CA SER A 32 -7.21 -9.65 -6.14
C SER A 32 -6.53 -9.14 -4.86
N ARG A 33 -5.89 -10.05 -4.12
CA ARG A 33 -5.05 -9.67 -2.96
C ARG A 33 -3.97 -8.66 -3.34
N SER A 34 -3.32 -8.87 -4.49
CA SER A 34 -2.27 -7.96 -4.98
C SER A 34 -2.81 -6.57 -5.30
N ASP A 35 -4.08 -6.44 -5.68
CA ASP A 35 -4.72 -5.15 -5.89
C ASP A 35 -4.99 -4.42 -4.58
N ALA A 36 -5.60 -5.10 -3.61
CA ALA A 36 -5.81 -4.59 -2.26
C ALA A 36 -4.49 -4.15 -1.59
N ILE A 37 -3.43 -4.96 -1.71
CA ILE A 37 -2.11 -4.65 -1.14
C ILE A 37 -1.48 -3.45 -1.84
N ARG A 38 -1.57 -3.35 -3.18
CA ARG A 38 -1.06 -2.18 -3.93
C ARG A 38 -1.79 -0.91 -3.53
N TYR A 39 -3.11 -0.97 -3.36
CA TYR A 39 -3.91 0.15 -2.86
C TYR A 39 -3.44 0.61 -1.47
N ALA A 40 -3.28 -0.32 -0.53
CA ALA A 40 -2.79 -0.03 0.82
C ALA A 40 -1.38 0.58 0.82
N ILE A 41 -0.46 0.04 0.01
CA ILE A 41 0.89 0.61 -0.18
C ILE A 41 0.80 2.04 -0.72
N GLY A 42 -0.05 2.28 -1.73
CA GLY A 42 -0.26 3.60 -2.31
C GLY A 42 -0.76 4.63 -1.30
N LEU A 43 -1.73 4.24 -0.44
CA LEU A 43 -2.22 5.09 0.64
C LEU A 43 -1.12 5.43 1.65
N LEU A 44 -0.37 4.42 2.10
CA LEU A 44 0.73 4.61 3.05
C LEU A 44 1.78 5.57 2.48
N LEU A 45 2.26 5.32 1.26
CA LEU A 45 3.27 6.15 0.61
C LEU A 45 2.77 7.58 0.42
N SER A 46 1.52 7.75 -0.02
CA SER A 46 0.91 9.08 -0.17
C SER A 46 0.82 9.83 1.14
N SER A 47 0.46 9.16 2.24
CA SER A 47 0.37 9.77 3.58
C SER A 47 1.73 10.20 4.13
N LYS A 48 2.78 9.39 3.88
CA LYS A 48 4.13 9.66 4.39
C LYS A 48 4.86 10.71 3.56
N LEU A 49 4.76 10.65 2.24
CA LEU A 49 5.37 11.63 1.36
C LEU A 49 4.77 13.03 1.57
N LYS A 50 3.44 13.15 1.68
CA LYS A 50 2.79 14.43 2.01
C LYS A 50 3.12 14.93 3.43
N GLY A 51 3.27 14.02 4.39
CA GLY A 51 3.67 14.36 5.75
C GLY A 51 5.12 14.85 5.87
N ASP A 52 6.00 14.41 4.96
CA ASP A 52 7.40 14.84 4.91
C ASP A 52 7.58 16.19 4.19
N GLU A 53 6.73 16.50 3.20
CA GLU A 53 6.70 17.84 2.55
C GLU A 53 6.42 18.97 3.57
N LEU A 54 5.44 18.76 4.47
CA LEU A 54 5.09 19.75 5.51
C LEU A 54 6.19 19.94 6.59
N LYS A 55 7.06 18.94 6.80
CA LYS A 55 8.20 19.06 7.73
C LYS A 55 9.42 19.70 7.09
N GLY A 56 9.54 19.66 5.76
CA GLY A 56 10.60 20.33 5.00
C GLY A 56 10.40 21.84 4.88
N GLU A 57 9.15 22.30 4.79
CA GLU A 57 8.80 23.72 4.63
C GLU A 57 8.83 24.52 5.94
N ALA A 58 8.71 23.85 7.09
CA ALA A 58 8.75 24.48 8.43
C ALA A 58 10.18 24.80 8.93
N ARG A 59 11.14 24.99 8.01
CA ARG A 59 12.48 25.50 8.31
C ARG A 59 12.64 26.90 7.72
N ILE A 60 12.08 27.90 8.41
CA ILE A 60 12.43 29.32 8.26
C ILE A 60 12.46 29.94 9.65
#